data_AF-A0A8T4HVB3-F1
#
_entry.id   AF-A0A8T4HVB3-F1
#
_cell.length_a   1.000
_cell.length_b   1.000
_cell.length_c   1.000
_cell.angle_alpha   90.00
_cell.angle_beta   90.00
_cell.angle_gamma   90.00
#
_symmetry.space_group_name_H-M   'P 1'
#
loop_
_entity.id
_entity.type
_entity.pdbx_description
1 polymer ?
#
loop_
_entity_poly.entity_id
_entity_poly.type
_entity_poly.pdbx_seq_one_letter_code
_entity_poly.pdbx_strand_id
1 'polypeptide(L)'
;KQWLLAHPRFHLHFTPTSSSWLNLVERWFAELTQKKLKRGVHRSVQALERDIRAWLADWNEHPRPFVWTKTADEILDKVATHCRRISDSDH
;
A
#
# COMPACT_ATOMS: atom_id res chain seq x y z
N LYS A 1 -4.95 -16.91 -15.95
CA LYS A 1 -3.85 -17.77 -15.43
C LYS A 1 -2.78 -18.07 -16.48
N GLN A 2 -3.14 -18.35 -17.75
CA GLN A 2 -2.16 -18.61 -18.82
C GLN A 2 -1.03 -17.58 -18.93
N TRP A 3 -1.34 -16.29 -18.77
CA TRP A 3 -0.30 -15.26 -18.80
C TRP A 3 0.76 -15.46 -17.72
N LEU A 4 0.39 -15.73 -16.47
CA LEU A 4 1.35 -15.97 -15.39
C LEU A 4 2.19 -17.24 -15.63
N LEU A 5 1.57 -18.28 -16.19
CA LEU A 5 2.27 -19.51 -16.58
C LEU A 5 3.30 -19.25 -17.70
N ALA A 6 2.98 -18.34 -18.63
CA ALA A 6 3.88 -17.93 -19.70
C ALA A 6 4.98 -16.95 -19.24
N HIS A 7 4.88 -16.38 -18.04
CA HIS A 7 5.83 -15.38 -17.52
C HIS A 7 6.35 -15.80 -16.14
N PRO A 8 7.25 -16.80 -16.05
CA PRO A 8 7.69 -17.39 -14.80
C PRO A 8 8.52 -16.45 -13.90
N ARG A 9 8.94 -15.29 -14.42
CA ARG A 9 9.67 -14.27 -13.67
C ARG A 9 8.80 -13.55 -12.63
N PHE A 10 7.48 -13.73 -12.66
CA PHE A 10 6.55 -13.12 -11.72
C PHE A 10 6.15 -14.10 -10.62
N HIS A 11 6.52 -13.78 -9.38
CA HIS A 11 6.08 -14.50 -8.18
C HIS A 11 5.00 -13.68 -7.47
N LEU A 12 3.83 -14.28 -7.25
CA LEU A 12 2.74 -13.61 -6.54
C LEU A 12 2.87 -13.83 -5.04
N HIS A 13 2.97 -12.73 -4.29
CA HIS A 13 2.86 -12.73 -2.84
C HIS A 13 1.47 -12.25 -2.46
N PHE A 14 0.68 -13.12 -1.82
CA PHE A 14 -0.64 -12.77 -1.33
C PHE A 14 -0.53 -12.29 0.11
N THR A 15 -1.09 -11.12 0.40
CA THR A 15 -1.26 -10.66 1.78
C THR A 15 -2.35 -11.49 2.47
N PRO A 16 -2.15 -11.93 3.72
CA PRO A 16 -3.18 -12.63 4.47
C PRO A 16 -4.47 -11.82 4.59
N THR A 17 -5.61 -12.50 4.79
CA THR A 17 -6.89 -11.85 5.06
C THR A 17 -6.75 -10.83 6.19
N SER A 18 -7.41 -9.68 6.07
CA SER A 18 -7.33 -8.57 7.03
C SER A 18 -5.96 -7.93 7.19
N SER A 19 -5.01 -8.17 6.27
CA SER A 19 -3.66 -7.60 6.29
C SER A 19 -3.42 -6.54 5.19
N SER A 20 -4.47 -5.80 4.79
CA SER A 20 -4.35 -4.74 3.76
C SER A 20 -3.37 -3.63 4.18
N TRP A 21 -3.13 -3.45 5.47
CA TRP A 21 -2.14 -2.53 6.01
C TRP A 21 -0.69 -2.82 5.56
N LEU A 22 -0.39 -4.05 5.12
CA LEU A 22 0.91 -4.41 4.54
C LEU A 22 1.05 -3.92 3.09
N ASN A 23 -0.05 -3.55 2.43
CA ASN A 23 -0.06 -3.15 1.03
C ASN A 23 0.35 -1.67 0.86
N LEU A 24 1.61 -1.44 0.53
CA LEU A 24 2.14 -0.09 0.28
C LEU A 24 1.45 0.63 -0.90
N VAL A 25 0.85 -0.12 -1.83
CA VAL A 25 0.08 0.49 -2.95
C VAL A 25 -1.15 1.22 -2.42
N GLU A 26 -1.82 0.71 -1.39
CA GLU A 26 -2.94 1.40 -0.76
C GLU A 26 -2.49 2.71 -0.10
N ARG A 27 -1.32 2.69 0.56
CA ARG A 27 -0.72 3.91 1.11
C ARG A 27 -0.40 4.93 0.03
N TRP A 28 0.10 4.49 -1.12
CA TRP A 28 0.36 5.36 -2.27
C TRP A 28 -0.93 5.99 -2.82
N PHE A 29 -2.01 5.21 -2.96
CA PHE A 29 -3.31 5.74 -3.40
C PHE A 29 -3.90 6.74 -2.41
N ALA A 30 -3.69 6.55 -1.11
CA ALA A 30 -4.08 7.52 -0.10
C ALA A 30 -3.35 8.87 -0.29
N GLU A 31 -2.06 8.86 -0.62
CA GLU A 31 -1.27 10.07 -0.92
C GLU A 31 -1.78 10.78 -2.18
N LEU A 32 -2.01 10.04 -3.28
CA LEU A 32 -2.61 10.60 -4.50
C LEU A 32 -3.96 11.27 -4.18
N THR A 33 -4.80 10.59 -3.41
CA THR A 33 -6.13 11.08 -3.04
C THR A 33 -6.04 12.37 -2.21
N GLN A 34 -5.19 12.38 -1.18
CA GLN A 34 -5.00 13.51 -0.28
C GLN A 34 -4.41 14.73 -0.99
N LYS A 35 -3.37 14.52 -1.80
CA LYS A 35 -2.58 15.61 -2.38
C LYS A 35 -3.13 16.13 -3.69
N LYS A 36 -3.70 15.27 -4.54
CA LYS A 36 -4.16 15.64 -5.88
C LYS A 36 -5.68 15.65 -6.01
N LEU A 37 -6.36 14.58 -5.59
CA LEU A 37 -7.79 14.42 -5.88
C LEU A 37 -8.71 15.26 -4.99
N LYS A 38 -8.49 15.26 -3.66
CA LYS A 38 -9.35 16.02 -2.72
C LYS A 38 -9.23 17.53 -2.83
N ARG A 39 -8.14 18.03 -3.43
CA ARG A 39 -7.86 19.47 -3.60
C ARG A 39 -8.05 19.94 -5.04
N GLY A 40 -8.34 19.02 -5.96
CA GLY A 40 -8.53 19.31 -7.38
C GLY A 40 -10.00 19.55 -7.72
N VAL A 41 -10.25 20.47 -8.65
CA VAL A 41 -11.56 20.60 -9.31
C VAL A 41 -11.36 20.23 -10.77
N HIS A 42 -11.86 19.06 -11.15
CA HIS A 42 -11.73 18.54 -12.52
C HIS A 42 -13.04 18.74 -13.27
N ARG A 43 -13.00 19.47 -14.38
CA ARG A 43 -14.19 19.79 -15.20
C ARG A 43 -14.48 18.77 -16.29
N SER A 44 -13.63 17.75 -16.42
CA SER A 44 -13.77 16.65 -17.38
C SER A 44 -12.88 15.46 -16.98
N VAL A 45 -13.18 14.28 -17.53
CA VAL A 45 -12.36 13.08 -17.34
C VAL A 45 -10.95 13.28 -17.92
N GLN A 46 -10.83 13.93 -19.08
CA GLN A 46 -9.54 14.22 -19.70
C GLN A 46 -8.70 15.16 -18.83
N ALA A 47 -9.32 16.14 -18.16
CA ALA A 47 -8.62 17.01 -17.22
C ALA A 47 -8.11 16.22 -16.01
N LEU A 48 -8.92 15.35 -15.43
CA LEU A 48 -8.53 14.45 -14.34
C LEU A 48 -7.36 13.53 -14.74
N GLU A 49 -7.43 12.91 -15.91
CA GLU A 49 -6.39 12.00 -16.39
C GLU A 49 -5.05 12.73 -16.57
N ARG A 50 -5.06 13.89 -17.22
CA ARG A 50 -3.86 14.72 -17.39
C ARG A 50 -3.26 15.09 -16.04
N ASP A 51 -4.11 15.46 -15.09
CA ASP A 51 -3.70 15.82 -13.74
C ASP A 51 -3.06 14.67 -12.97
N ILE A 52 -3.61 13.46 -13.06
CA ILE A 52 -3.04 12.25 -12.46
C ILE A 52 -1.69 11.92 -13.11
N ARG A 53 -1.59 11.99 -14.45
CA ARG A 53 -0.34 11.73 -15.18
C ARG A 53 0.77 12.72 -14.82
N ALA A 54 0.44 14.00 -14.71
CA ALA A 54 1.39 15.03 -14.29
C ALA A 54 1.88 14.79 -12.85
N TRP A 55 0.97 14.45 -11.93
CA TRP A 55 1.34 14.12 -10.56
C TRP A 55 2.20 12.85 -10.48
N LEU A 56 1.91 11.82 -11.29
CA LEU A 56 2.71 10.61 -11.36
C LEU A 56 4.14 10.90 -11.85
N ALA A 57 4.30 11.77 -12.84
CA ALA A 57 5.61 12.17 -13.36
C ALA A 57 6.45 12.86 -12.26
N ASP A 58 5.88 13.85 -11.57
CA ASP A 58 6.53 14.55 -10.45
C ASP A 58 6.90 13.60 -9.30
N TRP A 59 5.98 12.71 -8.91
CA TRP A 59 6.22 11.71 -7.87
C TRP A 59 7.37 10.78 -8.22
N ASN A 60 7.48 10.35 -9.47
CA ASN A 60 8.52 9.43 -9.93
C ASN A 60 9.88 10.13 -10.10
N GLU A 61 9.90 11.43 -10.43
CA GLU A 61 11.12 12.24 -10.46
C GLU A 61 11.68 12.47 -9.05
N HIS A 62 10.78 12.60 -8.05
CA HIS A 62 11.14 12.83 -6.65
C HIS A 62 10.60 11.73 -5.71
N PRO A 63 11.04 10.47 -5.88
CA PRO A 63 10.44 9.36 -5.17
C PRO A 63 10.69 9.46 -3.67
N ARG A 64 9.61 9.36 -2.89
CA ARG A 64 9.66 9.21 -1.44
C ARG A 64 9.28 7.78 -1.07
N PRO A 65 10.25 6.87 -0.93
CA PRO A 65 9.95 5.48 -0.62
C PRO A 65 9.28 5.38 0.76
N PHE A 66 8.28 4.51 0.86
CA PHE A 66 7.74 4.13 2.15
C PHE A 66 8.72 3.16 2.81
N VAL A 67 9.37 3.63 3.87
CA VAL A 67 10.33 2.84 4.64
C VAL A 67 9.64 2.28 5.87
N TRP A 68 9.70 0.96 6.03
CA TRP A 68 9.29 0.32 7.28
C TRP A 68 10.27 0.71 8.37
N THR A 69 9.77 1.34 9.43
CA THR A 69 10.60 1.76 10.57
C THR A 69 10.77 0.66 11.61
N LYS A 70 9.98 -0.41 11.51
CA LYS A 70 10.00 -1.56 12.40
C LYS A 70 10.52 -2.78 11.68
N THR A 71 11.39 -3.53 12.34
CA THR A 71 11.89 -4.81 11.81
C THR A 71 10.80 -5.87 11.85
N ALA A 72 10.97 -6.94 11.07
CA ALA A 72 10.05 -8.07 11.10
C ALA A 72 9.99 -8.69 12.51
N ASP A 73 11.13 -8.84 13.18
CA ASP A 73 11.21 -9.39 14.53
C ASP A 73 10.45 -8.53 15.55
N GLU A 74 10.61 -7.19 15.50
CA GLU A 74 9.85 -6.28 16.37
C GLU A 74 8.34 -6.40 16.15
N ILE A 75 7.90 -6.61 14.90
CA ILE A 75 6.49 -6.81 14.59
C ILE A 75 6.01 -8.15 15.14
N LEU A 76 6.76 -9.23 14.93
CA LEU A 76 6.42 -10.57 15.40
C LEU A 76 6.37 -10.65 16.93
N ASP A 77 7.34 -10.05 17.63
CA ASP A 77 7.37 -9.98 19.08
C ASP A 77 6.16 -9.23 19.65
N LYS A 78 5.77 -8.13 18.99
CA LYS A 78 4.59 -7.36 19.39
C LYS A 78 3.30 -8.13 19.18
N VAL A 79 3.18 -8.86 18.06
CA VAL A 79 2.04 -9.75 17.79
C VAL A 79 1.99 -10.87 18.83
N ALA A 80 3.10 -11.56 19.09
CA ALA A 80 3.17 -12.64 20.08
C ALA A 80 2.80 -12.16 21.49
N THR A 81 3.25 -10.97 21.88
CA THR A 81 2.90 -10.34 23.16
C THR A 81 1.41 -10.00 23.23
N HIS A 82 0.84 -9.48 22.14
CA HIS A 82 -0.60 -9.20 22.07
C HIS A 82 -1.43 -10.49 22.18
N CYS A 83 -1.08 -11.54 21.43
CA CYS A 83 -1.77 -12.83 21.47
C CYS A 83 -1.76 -13.46 22.87
N ARG A 84 -0.61 -13.44 23.57
CA ARG A 84 -0.53 -13.92 24.97
C ARG A 84 -1.49 -13.17 25.88
N ARG A 85 -1.50 -11.84 25.83
CA ARG A 85 -2.40 -11.02 26.65
C ARG A 85 -3.87 -11.35 26.43
N ILE A 86 -4.29 -11.61 25.19
CA ILE A 86 -5.69 -11.95 24.88
C ILE A 86 -6.00 -13.39 25.31
N SER A 87 -5.05 -14.31 25.18
CA SER A 87 -5.20 -15.71 25.63
C SER A 87 -5.24 -15.83 27.15
N ASP A 88 -4.54 -14.96 27.87
CA ASP A 88 -4.52 -14.88 29.34
C ASP A 88 -5.66 -13.99 29.90
N SER A 89 -6.54 -13.49 29.02
CA SER A 89 -7.75 -12.78 29.43
C SER A 89 -8.82 -13.83 29.78
N ASP A 90 -8.85 -14.27 31.04
CA ASP A 90 -9.79 -15.27 31.57
C ASP A 90 -11.20 -15.14 30.97
N HIS A 91 -11.59 -16.16 30.21
CA HIS A 91 -12.97 -16.61 30.00
C HIS A 91 -13.00 -18.10 30.35
#